data_AF-A0A350T344-F1
#
_entry.id   AF-A0A350T344-F1
#
_cell.length_a   1.000
_cell.length_b   1.000
_cell.length_c   1.000
_cell.angle_alpha   90.00
_cell.angle_beta   90.00
_cell.angle_gamma   90.00
#
_symmetry.space_group_name_H-M   'P 1'
#
loop_
_entity.id
_entity.type
_entity.pdbx_description
1 polymer ?
#
loop_
_entity_poly.entity_id
_entity_poly.type
_entity_poly.pdbx_seq_one_letter_code
_entity_poly.pdbx_strand_id
1 'polypeptide(L)'
;RLCSTWGRELWPNLRRLAARKRDLRLQMLGGTYLGYTRSAQRWWAPAGRSLSELDLGGRPVYFISSNTHSLANILTGTARRRRDELVRFVEESAHPDLLPELRKLQAGEVRASWDNFLYYTARLYYTVNPEARAERDAEEAELGVVTIDPTSAVDVGIQIMDLGKIDPNDLDPRIRGYCPGGTDAVIVNINYPLGLAAYHIFGQIATGVDRLRGIYILGKAATLNARIGDVMIANDVYDEHSGNTYWFANCFSSADLDPFLVYGSTLDRQRAVTVKGTYLQNRGYLDFYYRESFTVVEMEAGPY
;
A
#
# COMPACT_ATOMS: atom_id res chain seq x y z
N ARG A 1 13.96 -12.60 -12.28
CA ARG A 1 14.87 -11.56 -11.76
C ARG A 1 16.35 -11.90 -11.97
N LEU A 2 16.94 -12.94 -11.39
CA LEU A 2 18.37 -13.25 -11.65
C LEU A 2 18.68 -13.55 -13.13
N CYS A 3 17.80 -14.28 -13.82
CA CYS A 3 17.95 -14.53 -15.25
C CYS A 3 17.89 -13.24 -16.09
N SER A 4 17.03 -12.28 -15.73
CA SER A 4 16.93 -11.00 -16.44
C SER A 4 18.12 -10.08 -16.14
N THR A 5 18.68 -10.14 -14.94
CA THR A 5 19.84 -9.31 -14.54
C THR A 5 21.17 -9.87 -15.05
N TRP A 6 21.37 -11.19 -14.99
CA TRP A 6 22.64 -11.83 -15.36
C TRP A 6 22.67 -12.37 -16.78
N GLY A 7 21.52 -12.56 -17.45
CA GLY A 7 21.45 -13.02 -18.83
C GLY A 7 22.29 -14.28 -19.07
N ARG A 8 23.25 -14.18 -20.00
CA ARG A 8 24.19 -15.28 -20.34
C ARG A 8 25.09 -15.70 -19.18
N GLU A 9 25.34 -14.80 -18.22
CA GLU A 9 26.17 -15.06 -17.04
C GLU A 9 25.43 -15.78 -15.90
N LEU A 10 24.13 -16.07 -16.06
CA LEU A 10 23.32 -16.75 -15.04
C LEU A 10 23.97 -18.07 -14.59
N TRP A 11 24.21 -18.98 -15.53
CA TRP A 11 24.74 -20.31 -15.22
C TRP A 11 26.20 -20.29 -14.72
N PRO A 12 27.13 -19.53 -15.33
CA PRO A 12 28.46 -19.33 -14.77
C PRO A 12 28.44 -18.80 -13.32
N ASN A 13 27.62 -17.80 -13.02
CA ASN A 13 27.55 -17.20 -11.69
C ASN A 13 26.93 -18.17 -10.67
N LEU A 14 25.87 -18.90 -11.02
CA LEU A 14 25.29 -19.93 -10.14
C LEU A 14 26.27 -21.07 -9.85
N ARG A 15 27.02 -21.54 -10.86
CA ARG A 15 28.07 -22.56 -10.66
C ARG A 15 29.18 -22.05 -9.74
N ARG A 16 29.63 -20.80 -9.93
CA ARG A 16 30.59 -20.17 -9.03
C ARG A 16 30.01 -20.17 -7.61
N LEU A 17 28.79 -19.63 -7.42
CA LEU A 17 28.12 -19.56 -6.12
C LEU A 17 28.05 -20.91 -5.42
N ALA A 18 27.64 -21.97 -6.12
CA ALA A 18 27.55 -23.32 -5.58
C ALA A 18 28.91 -23.95 -5.22
N ALA A 19 29.96 -23.63 -5.99
CA ALA A 19 31.27 -24.26 -5.81
C ALA A 19 32.06 -23.78 -4.57
N ARG A 20 31.63 -22.70 -3.90
CA ARG A 20 32.34 -22.18 -2.72
C ARG A 20 31.35 -21.69 -1.68
N LYS A 21 31.57 -22.07 -0.42
CA LYS A 21 30.89 -21.46 0.73
C LYS A 21 31.11 -19.95 0.69
N ARG A 22 30.03 -19.19 0.79
CA ARG A 22 30.06 -17.73 0.76
C ARG A 22 30.17 -17.21 2.18
N ASP A 23 31.21 -16.43 2.47
CA ASP A 23 31.27 -15.57 3.65
C ASP A 23 30.82 -14.18 3.20
N LEU A 24 29.52 -13.91 3.35
CA LEU A 24 28.94 -12.60 3.05
C LEU A 24 28.93 -11.80 4.35
N ARG A 25 29.72 -10.73 4.39
CA ARG A 25 29.70 -9.76 5.47
C ARG A 25 28.96 -8.53 5.01
N LEU A 26 27.89 -8.20 5.71
CA LEU A 26 27.17 -6.95 5.52
C LEU A 26 27.71 -5.96 6.55
N GLN A 27 28.41 -4.93 6.08
CA GLN A 27 28.80 -3.81 6.92
C GLN A 27 27.79 -2.69 6.71
N MET A 28 27.00 -2.38 7.75
CA MET A 28 26.10 -1.25 7.72
C MET A 28 26.89 0.04 7.89
N LEU A 29 27.13 0.75 6.80
CA LEU A 29 27.77 2.06 6.82
C LEU A 29 26.71 3.13 7.14
N GLY A 30 26.48 3.40 8.43
CA GLY A 30 25.76 4.62 8.85
C GLY A 30 24.29 4.50 9.25
N GLY A 31 23.78 3.32 9.61
CA GLY A 31 22.43 3.18 10.19
C GLY A 31 22.37 3.59 11.66
N THR A 32 22.70 4.84 11.97
CA THR A 32 22.41 5.42 13.29
C THR A 32 20.96 5.89 13.33
N TYR A 33 20.34 5.85 14.50
CA TYR A 33 19.00 6.39 14.72
C TYR A 33 18.85 7.83 14.17
N LEU A 34 19.86 8.68 14.42
CA LEU A 34 19.92 10.05 13.89
C LEU A 34 19.97 10.10 12.35
N GLY A 35 20.67 9.17 11.72
CA GLY A 35 20.73 9.05 10.27
C GLY A 35 19.36 8.72 9.65
N TYR A 36 18.63 7.79 10.26
CA TYR A 36 17.27 7.46 9.84
C TYR A 36 16.32 8.65 10.01
N THR A 37 16.35 9.33 11.16
CA THR A 37 15.52 10.53 11.39
C THR A 37 15.81 11.64 10.37
N ARG A 38 17.08 11.94 10.07
CA ARG A 38 17.44 12.94 9.04
C ARG A 38 16.96 12.54 7.65
N SER A 39 17.03 11.25 7.33
CA SER A 39 16.58 10.75 6.03
C SER A 39 15.06 10.86 5.89
N ALA A 40 14.32 10.47 6.93
CA ALA A 40 12.87 10.62 6.99
C ALA A 40 12.45 12.11 6.94
N GLN A 41 13.17 13.01 7.61
CA GLN A 41 12.89 14.45 7.56
C GLN A 41 13.06 15.01 6.14
N ARG A 42 14.15 14.65 5.45
CA ARG A 42 14.37 15.05 4.05
C ARG A 42 13.32 14.47 3.12
N TRP A 43 12.91 13.24 3.37
CA TRP A 43 11.84 12.55 2.65
C TRP A 43 10.48 13.25 2.83
N TRP A 44 10.15 13.72 4.03
CA TRP A 44 8.88 14.41 4.31
C TRP A 44 8.84 15.87 3.82
N ALA A 45 10.00 16.52 3.67
CA ALA A 45 10.08 17.95 3.33
C ALA A 45 9.26 18.38 2.09
N PRO A 46 9.22 17.63 0.97
CA PRO A 46 8.34 17.95 -0.16
C PRO A 46 6.86 17.90 0.20
N ALA A 47 6.41 16.92 0.98
CA ALA A 47 5.02 16.82 1.42
C ALA A 47 4.62 17.99 2.34
N GLY A 48 5.50 18.38 3.26
CA GLY A 48 5.30 19.57 4.09
C GLY A 48 5.15 20.86 3.27
N ARG A 49 5.93 21.02 2.19
CA ARG A 49 5.76 22.14 1.25
C ARG A 49 4.42 22.07 0.52
N SER A 50 4.06 20.92 -0.03
CA SER A 50 2.77 20.74 -0.72
C SER A 50 1.58 21.02 0.19
N LEU A 51 1.63 20.59 1.46
CA LEU A 51 0.59 20.92 2.45
C LEU A 51 0.46 22.44 2.66
N SER A 52 1.57 23.18 2.69
CA SER A 52 1.54 24.65 2.84
C SER A 52 1.11 25.36 1.56
N GLU A 53 1.60 24.96 0.40
CA GLU A 53 1.30 25.58 -0.90
C GLU A 53 -0.18 25.41 -1.29
N LEU A 54 -0.79 24.31 -0.88
CA LEU A 54 -2.20 24.00 -1.11
C LEU A 54 -3.14 24.48 0.00
N ASP A 55 -2.63 25.23 0.98
CA ASP A 55 -3.39 25.71 2.15
C ASP A 55 -4.09 24.57 2.92
N LEU A 56 -3.37 23.46 3.10
CA LEU A 56 -3.85 22.26 3.78
C LEU A 56 -3.37 22.14 5.23
N GLY A 57 -2.55 23.08 5.69
CA GLY A 57 -2.06 23.13 7.08
C GLY A 57 -3.19 23.30 8.10
N GLY A 58 -3.03 22.75 9.31
CA GLY A 58 -4.04 22.82 10.36
C GLY A 58 -5.32 22.00 10.14
N ARG A 59 -5.52 21.43 8.95
CA ARG A 59 -6.70 20.61 8.61
C ARG A 59 -6.62 19.22 9.27
N PRO A 60 -7.76 18.55 9.52
CA PRO A 60 -7.76 17.19 10.06
C PRO A 60 -7.10 16.20 9.09
N VAL A 61 -6.08 15.47 9.54
CA VAL A 61 -5.35 14.50 8.71
C VAL A 61 -5.74 13.07 9.07
N TYR A 62 -6.03 12.26 8.05
CA TYR A 62 -6.08 10.80 8.16
C TYR A 62 -4.85 10.21 7.47
N PHE A 63 -4.03 9.48 8.22
CA PHE A 63 -2.85 8.83 7.68
C PHE A 63 -3.20 7.42 7.21
N ILE A 64 -2.76 7.06 6.01
CA ILE A 64 -2.94 5.73 5.44
C ILE A 64 -1.59 5.21 4.96
N SER A 65 -1.20 4.02 5.41
CA SER A 65 -0.11 3.25 4.82
C SER A 65 -0.73 2.19 3.93
N SER A 66 -0.58 2.32 2.61
CA SER A 66 -1.22 1.42 1.64
C SER A 66 -0.52 1.42 0.27
N ASN A 67 -1.22 1.05 -0.78
CA ASN A 67 -0.73 1.21 -2.15
C ASN A 67 -1.11 2.60 -2.69
N THR A 68 -0.20 3.27 -3.39
CA THR A 68 -0.43 4.61 -3.96
C THR A 68 -1.48 4.64 -5.09
N HIS A 69 -1.68 3.53 -5.80
CA HIS A 69 -2.67 3.51 -6.90
C HIS A 69 -4.10 3.21 -6.41
N SER A 70 -4.29 2.66 -5.21
CA SER A 70 -5.61 2.15 -4.80
C SER A 70 -6.57 3.29 -4.45
N LEU A 71 -6.14 4.24 -3.61
CA LEU A 71 -7.02 5.31 -3.13
C LEU A 71 -7.32 6.36 -4.20
N ALA A 72 -6.32 6.78 -4.99
CA ALA A 72 -6.53 7.75 -6.05
C ALA A 72 -7.63 7.29 -7.03
N ASN A 73 -7.56 6.03 -7.48
CA ASN A 73 -8.56 5.42 -8.34
C ASN A 73 -10.00 5.43 -7.76
N ILE A 74 -10.11 5.26 -6.44
CA ILE A 74 -11.39 5.26 -5.72
C ILE A 74 -11.97 6.68 -5.62
N LEU A 75 -11.11 7.68 -5.44
CA LEU A 75 -11.51 9.06 -5.16
C LEU A 75 -11.72 9.92 -6.41
N THR A 76 -10.95 9.69 -7.48
CA THR A 76 -10.89 10.61 -8.62
C THR A 76 -11.67 10.14 -9.84
N GLY A 77 -12.01 8.85 -9.93
CA GLY A 77 -12.74 8.28 -11.06
C GLY A 77 -11.98 8.23 -12.39
N THR A 78 -10.70 8.63 -12.41
CA THR A 78 -9.88 8.79 -13.63
C THR A 78 -9.80 7.52 -14.47
N ALA A 79 -9.61 6.36 -13.83
CA ALA A 79 -9.58 5.07 -14.50
C ALA A 79 -10.95 4.67 -15.10
N ARG A 80 -12.06 5.04 -14.45
CA ARG A 80 -13.41 4.72 -14.95
C ARG A 80 -13.77 5.55 -16.17
N ARG A 81 -13.41 6.84 -16.18
CA ARG A 81 -13.61 7.73 -17.34
C ARG A 81 -12.84 7.25 -18.57
N ARG A 82 -11.72 6.54 -18.39
CA ARG A 82 -10.89 5.96 -19.46
C ARG A 82 -11.19 4.49 -19.74
N ARG A 83 -12.38 4.00 -19.39
CA ARG A 83 -12.76 2.58 -19.58
C ARG A 83 -12.43 2.07 -20.99
N ASP A 84 -12.86 2.79 -22.02
CA ASP A 84 -12.73 2.33 -23.41
C ASP A 84 -11.27 2.27 -23.87
N GLU A 85 -10.45 3.22 -23.44
CA GLU A 85 -9.00 3.22 -23.68
C GLU A 85 -8.32 2.03 -23.01
N LEU A 86 -8.65 1.76 -21.75
CA LEU A 86 -8.07 0.66 -20.98
C LEU A 86 -8.48 -0.71 -21.53
N VAL A 87 -9.73 -0.85 -21.98
CA VAL A 87 -10.21 -2.07 -22.66
C VAL A 87 -9.44 -2.28 -23.97
N ARG A 88 -9.33 -1.25 -24.80
CA ARG A 88 -8.60 -1.32 -26.06
C ARG A 88 -7.13 -1.68 -25.85
N PHE A 89 -6.49 -1.10 -24.84
CA PHE A 89 -5.11 -1.44 -24.47
C PHE A 89 -4.94 -2.93 -24.18
N VAL A 90 -5.86 -3.55 -23.44
CA VAL A 90 -5.80 -4.99 -23.13
C VAL A 90 -6.01 -5.85 -24.38
N GLU A 91 -6.92 -5.45 -25.26
CA GLU A 91 -7.21 -6.15 -26.52
C GLU A 91 -6.02 -6.08 -27.49
N GLU A 92 -5.46 -4.89 -27.69
CA GLU A 92 -4.32 -4.67 -28.60
C GLU A 92 -3.02 -5.30 -28.09
N SER A 93 -2.75 -5.21 -26.78
CA SER A 93 -1.57 -5.84 -26.17
C SER A 93 -1.70 -7.37 -26.06
N ALA A 94 -2.90 -7.91 -26.25
CA ALA A 94 -3.24 -9.31 -26.02
C ALA A 94 -2.71 -9.83 -24.66
N HIS A 95 -2.87 -9.01 -23.60
CA HIS A 95 -2.25 -9.29 -22.31
C HIS A 95 -2.69 -10.66 -21.76
N PRO A 96 -1.76 -11.60 -21.47
CA PRO A 96 -2.09 -13.00 -21.23
C PRO A 96 -3.02 -13.22 -20.03
N ASP A 97 -2.87 -12.40 -18.98
CA ASP A 97 -3.68 -12.52 -17.76
C ASP A 97 -4.96 -11.67 -17.80
N LEU A 98 -4.99 -10.57 -18.55
CA LEU A 98 -6.11 -9.60 -18.50
C LEU A 98 -7.12 -9.83 -19.61
N LEU A 99 -6.68 -10.26 -20.79
CA LEU A 99 -7.59 -10.53 -21.90
C LEU A 99 -8.62 -11.63 -21.57
N PRO A 100 -8.25 -12.75 -20.92
CA PRO A 100 -9.24 -13.75 -20.49
C PRO A 100 -10.25 -13.18 -19.49
N GLU A 101 -9.78 -12.38 -18.52
CA GLU A 101 -10.66 -11.77 -17.51
C GLU A 101 -11.60 -10.71 -18.11
N LEU A 102 -11.11 -9.90 -19.05
CA LEU A 102 -11.91 -8.94 -19.81
C LEU A 102 -13.06 -9.65 -20.55
N ARG A 103 -12.77 -10.75 -21.24
CA ARG A 103 -13.78 -11.52 -21.97
C ARG A 103 -14.87 -12.07 -21.04
N LYS A 104 -14.48 -12.62 -19.89
CA LYS A 104 -15.43 -13.10 -18.87
C LYS A 104 -16.31 -11.96 -18.33
N LEU A 105 -15.73 -10.78 -18.09
CA LEU A 105 -16.46 -9.58 -17.64
C LEU A 105 -17.47 -9.10 -18.68
N GLN A 106 -17.07 -9.05 -19.96
CA GLN A 106 -17.96 -8.67 -21.07
C GLN A 106 -19.10 -9.68 -21.25
N ALA A 107 -18.83 -10.97 -21.06
CA ALA A 107 -19.83 -12.03 -21.15
C ALA A 107 -20.75 -12.12 -19.91
N GLY A 108 -20.45 -11.39 -18.83
CA GLY A 108 -21.20 -11.46 -17.58
C GLY A 108 -21.01 -12.77 -16.80
N GLU A 109 -19.94 -13.52 -17.10
CA GLU A 109 -19.68 -14.85 -16.54
C GLU A 109 -19.05 -14.81 -15.14
N VAL A 110 -18.57 -13.65 -14.70
CA VAL A 110 -17.89 -13.48 -13.41
C VAL A 110 -18.54 -12.39 -12.56
N ARG A 111 -18.50 -12.58 -11.25
CA ARG A 111 -18.91 -11.57 -10.25
C ARG A 111 -17.85 -10.48 -10.02
N ALA A 112 -16.73 -10.52 -10.75
CA ALA A 112 -15.65 -9.56 -10.58
C ALA A 112 -16.13 -8.14 -10.91
N SER A 113 -15.69 -7.16 -10.13
CA SER A 113 -16.04 -5.75 -10.35
C SER A 113 -15.27 -5.20 -11.55
N TRP A 114 -16.00 -4.52 -12.45
CA TRP A 114 -15.42 -3.73 -13.54
C TRP A 114 -14.41 -2.71 -13.01
N ASP A 115 -14.73 -2.02 -11.89
CA ASP A 115 -13.84 -1.02 -11.31
C ASP A 115 -12.49 -1.63 -10.89
N ASN A 116 -12.51 -2.80 -10.23
CA ASN A 116 -11.27 -3.50 -9.85
C ASN A 116 -10.41 -3.87 -11.08
N PHE A 117 -11.05 -4.34 -12.16
CA PHE A 117 -10.36 -4.62 -13.43
C PHE A 117 -9.74 -3.36 -14.03
N LEU A 118 -10.49 -2.25 -14.07
CA LEU A 118 -10.01 -0.98 -14.60
C LEU A 118 -8.87 -0.41 -13.77
N TYR A 119 -8.93 -0.46 -12.44
CA TYR A 119 -7.88 0.03 -11.55
C TYR A 119 -6.57 -0.72 -11.73
N TYR A 120 -6.65 -2.05 -11.86
CA TYR A 120 -5.47 -2.86 -12.14
C TYR A 120 -4.91 -2.59 -13.54
N THR A 121 -5.78 -2.49 -14.55
CA THR A 121 -5.39 -2.23 -15.95
C THR A 121 -4.75 -0.85 -16.12
N ALA A 122 -5.31 0.19 -15.49
CA ALA A 122 -4.80 1.55 -15.52
C ALA A 122 -3.33 1.62 -15.08
N ARG A 123 -2.96 0.87 -14.03
CA ARG A 123 -1.58 0.79 -13.58
C ARG A 123 -0.63 0.28 -14.68
N LEU A 124 -1.03 -0.75 -15.42
CA LEU A 124 -0.21 -1.30 -16.51
C LEU A 124 -0.15 -0.33 -17.70
N TYR A 125 -1.30 0.28 -18.04
CA TYR A 125 -1.41 1.25 -19.12
C TYR A 125 -0.49 2.46 -18.92
N TYR A 126 -0.52 3.09 -17.74
CA TYR A 126 0.33 4.26 -17.43
C TYR A 126 1.81 3.92 -17.29
N THR A 127 2.15 2.64 -17.07
CA THR A 127 3.56 2.20 -17.04
C THR A 127 4.18 2.27 -18.43
N VAL A 128 3.39 2.00 -19.49
CA VAL A 128 3.88 1.99 -20.88
C VAL A 128 3.51 3.25 -21.66
N ASN A 129 2.63 4.11 -21.13
CA ASN A 129 2.23 5.39 -21.73
C ASN A 129 2.52 6.57 -20.77
N PRO A 130 3.75 7.11 -20.77
CA PRO A 130 4.14 8.20 -19.88
C PRO A 130 3.37 9.51 -20.09
N GLU A 131 2.97 9.82 -21.33
CA GLU A 131 2.17 11.01 -21.65
C GLU A 131 0.78 10.93 -21.01
N ALA A 132 0.09 9.81 -21.19
CA ALA A 132 -1.20 9.55 -20.53
C ALA A 132 -1.07 9.55 -19.00
N ARG A 133 0.07 9.10 -18.45
CA ARG A 133 0.35 9.21 -17.01
C ARG A 133 0.41 10.67 -16.57
N ALA A 134 1.13 11.53 -17.30
CA ALA A 134 1.25 12.94 -16.97
C ALA A 134 -0.10 13.68 -17.05
N GLU A 135 -0.92 13.39 -18.06
CA GLU A 135 -2.29 13.92 -18.17
C GLU A 135 -3.16 13.49 -16.98
N ARG A 136 -3.07 12.20 -16.60
CA ARG A 136 -3.77 11.69 -15.42
C ARG A 136 -3.29 12.36 -14.14
N ASP A 137 -1.99 12.53 -13.96
CA ASP A 137 -1.41 13.17 -12.77
C ASP A 137 -1.86 14.65 -12.66
N ALA A 138 -1.99 15.36 -13.78
CA ALA A 138 -2.53 16.71 -13.82
C ALA A 138 -4.03 16.76 -13.45
N GLU A 139 -4.83 15.87 -14.02
CA GLU A 139 -6.27 15.74 -13.70
C GLU A 139 -6.49 15.37 -12.23
N GLU A 140 -5.71 14.44 -11.68
CA GLU A 140 -5.77 14.09 -10.25
C GLU A 140 -5.41 15.29 -9.36
N ALA A 141 -4.43 16.11 -9.76
CA ALA A 141 -4.04 17.29 -9.00
C ALA A 141 -5.16 18.36 -8.97
N GLU A 142 -5.87 18.55 -10.08
CA GLU A 142 -7.06 19.41 -10.16
C GLU A 142 -8.17 18.94 -9.21
N LEU A 143 -8.33 17.61 -9.07
CA LEU A 143 -9.25 16.97 -8.13
C LEU A 143 -8.72 16.91 -6.68
N GLY A 144 -7.58 17.54 -6.40
CA GLY A 144 -7.01 17.62 -5.05
C GLY A 144 -6.15 16.43 -4.62
N VAL A 145 -5.74 15.56 -5.55
CA VAL A 145 -4.84 14.43 -5.29
C VAL A 145 -3.46 14.72 -5.87
N VAL A 146 -2.48 14.95 -5.00
CA VAL A 146 -1.08 15.18 -5.39
C VAL A 146 -0.24 13.96 -5.03
N THR A 147 0.44 13.40 -6.02
CA THR A 147 1.40 12.31 -5.82
C THR A 147 2.83 12.86 -5.87
N ILE A 148 3.61 12.53 -4.85
CA ILE A 148 5.02 12.92 -4.70
C ILE A 148 5.86 11.67 -4.80
N ASP A 149 6.61 11.57 -5.90
CA ASP A 149 7.57 10.50 -6.11
C ASP A 149 8.79 10.64 -5.16
N PRO A 150 9.34 9.53 -4.65
CA PRO A 150 10.49 9.58 -3.75
C PRO A 150 11.74 10.05 -4.49
N THR A 151 12.40 11.09 -3.94
CA THR A 151 13.66 11.66 -4.48
C THR A 151 14.84 11.52 -3.52
N SER A 152 14.63 10.87 -2.37
CA SER A 152 15.60 10.77 -1.28
C SER A 152 16.00 9.31 -1.03
N ALA A 153 16.80 9.06 0.01
CA ALA A 153 17.22 7.70 0.39
C ALA A 153 16.05 6.80 0.83
N VAL A 154 14.94 7.39 1.25
CA VAL A 154 13.70 6.67 1.56
C VAL A 154 12.88 6.57 0.27
N ASP A 155 12.80 5.37 -0.29
CA ASP A 155 12.08 5.05 -1.53
C ASP A 155 10.60 4.76 -1.26
N VAL A 156 9.89 5.74 -0.70
CA VAL A 156 8.46 5.66 -0.39
C VAL A 156 7.74 6.84 -1.01
N GLY A 157 6.81 6.57 -1.92
CA GLY A 157 5.94 7.61 -2.49
C GLY A 157 4.93 8.13 -1.47
N ILE A 158 4.60 9.42 -1.57
CA ILE A 158 3.59 10.09 -0.73
C ILE A 158 2.45 10.55 -1.62
N GLN A 159 1.23 10.50 -1.12
CA GLN A 159 0.07 11.14 -1.73
C GLN A 159 -0.64 11.99 -0.70
N ILE A 160 -1.02 13.19 -1.11
CA ILE A 160 -1.83 14.11 -0.33
C ILE A 160 -3.15 14.27 -1.07
N MET A 161 -4.27 14.04 -0.38
CA MET A 161 -5.60 14.05 -0.98
C MET A 161 -6.49 15.01 -0.19
N ASP A 162 -6.85 16.13 -0.80
CA ASP A 162 -7.79 17.11 -0.26
C ASP A 162 -9.23 16.60 -0.47
N LEU A 163 -9.86 16.08 0.59
CA LEU A 163 -11.22 15.56 0.51
C LEU A 163 -12.27 16.65 0.24
N GLY A 164 -11.93 17.92 0.46
CA GLY A 164 -12.81 19.05 0.16
C GLY A 164 -12.93 19.34 -1.34
N LYS A 165 -12.02 18.81 -2.17
CA LYS A 165 -12.04 18.97 -3.64
C LYS A 165 -12.61 17.77 -4.39
N ILE A 166 -12.92 16.69 -3.69
CA ILE A 166 -13.41 15.46 -4.31
C ILE A 166 -14.86 15.63 -4.75
N ASP A 167 -15.13 15.38 -6.04
CA ASP A 167 -16.50 15.31 -6.56
C ASP A 167 -17.15 13.98 -6.17
N PRO A 168 -18.28 13.98 -5.44
CA PRO A 168 -18.99 12.75 -5.09
C PRO A 168 -19.42 11.89 -6.28
N ASN A 169 -19.61 12.49 -7.46
CA ASN A 169 -19.95 11.74 -8.67
C ASN A 169 -18.76 10.92 -9.20
N ASP A 170 -17.54 11.38 -8.93
CA ASP A 170 -16.31 10.75 -9.37
C ASP A 170 -15.81 9.66 -8.43
N LEU A 171 -16.44 9.51 -7.26
CA LEU A 171 -16.18 8.41 -6.33
C LEU A 171 -16.58 7.05 -6.90
N ASP A 172 -15.81 6.02 -6.55
CA ASP A 172 -16.20 4.62 -6.73
C ASP A 172 -17.62 4.40 -6.20
N PRO A 173 -18.52 3.75 -6.99
CA PRO A 173 -19.94 3.71 -6.65
C PRO A 173 -20.19 2.99 -5.33
N ARG A 174 -19.27 2.10 -4.93
CA ARG A 174 -19.35 1.34 -3.68
C ARG A 174 -19.26 2.23 -2.45
N ILE A 175 -18.52 3.34 -2.51
CA ILE A 175 -18.29 4.20 -1.35
C ILE A 175 -19.09 5.51 -1.38
N ARG A 176 -19.80 5.82 -2.46
CA ARG A 176 -20.57 7.07 -2.61
C ARG A 176 -21.52 7.34 -1.44
N GLY A 177 -22.16 6.30 -0.89
CA GLY A 177 -23.06 6.42 0.25
C GLY A 177 -22.39 6.74 1.58
N TYR A 178 -21.06 6.63 1.66
CA TYR A 178 -20.26 6.83 2.88
C TYR A 178 -19.52 8.16 2.90
N CYS A 179 -19.48 8.91 1.80
CA CYS A 179 -18.78 10.19 1.73
C CYS A 179 -19.71 11.33 2.17
N PRO A 180 -19.53 11.90 3.38
CA PRO A 180 -20.24 13.11 3.74
C PRO A 180 -19.76 14.24 2.83
N GLY A 181 -20.68 14.94 2.18
CA GLY A 181 -20.33 16.19 1.49
C GLY A 181 -19.82 17.22 2.50
N GLY A 182 -18.81 18.01 2.11
CA GLY A 182 -18.39 19.18 2.87
C GLY A 182 -17.41 18.92 4.02
N THR A 183 -16.46 18.00 3.87
CA THR A 183 -15.34 17.81 4.81
C THR A 183 -14.12 18.64 4.41
N ASP A 184 -13.40 19.16 5.41
CA ASP A 184 -12.09 19.78 5.24
C ASP A 184 -10.94 18.79 5.53
N ALA A 185 -11.21 17.49 5.65
CA ALA A 185 -10.16 16.53 5.97
C ALA A 185 -9.17 16.32 4.80
N VAL A 186 -7.94 15.91 5.15
CA VAL A 186 -6.87 15.57 4.22
C VAL A 186 -6.45 14.13 4.48
N ILE A 187 -6.27 13.35 3.42
CA ILE A 187 -5.61 12.03 3.52
C ILE A 187 -4.15 12.20 3.16
N VAL A 188 -3.26 11.70 4.01
CA VAL A 188 -1.85 11.48 3.69
C VAL A 188 -1.66 9.98 3.53
N ASN A 189 -1.54 9.52 2.29
CA ASN A 189 -1.27 8.13 1.96
C ASN A 189 0.20 7.92 1.62
N ILE A 190 0.80 6.80 2.02
CA ILE A 190 2.16 6.43 1.62
C ILE A 190 2.19 5.02 1.06
N ASN A 191 3.17 4.75 0.20
CA ASN A 191 3.48 3.37 -0.19
C ASN A 191 4.03 2.61 1.02
N TYR A 192 3.38 1.54 1.45
CA TYR A 192 3.67 0.89 2.72
C TYR A 192 5.16 0.47 2.88
N PRO A 193 5.89 1.04 3.88
CA PRO A 193 7.24 0.62 4.23
C PRO A 193 7.23 -0.61 5.15
N LEU A 194 8.33 -1.37 5.13
CA LEU A 194 8.50 -2.54 6.01
C LEU A 194 9.37 -2.21 7.23
N GLY A 195 9.04 -2.81 8.38
CA GLY A 195 9.82 -2.80 9.61
C GLY A 195 10.04 -1.39 10.17
N LEU A 196 11.20 -1.16 10.79
CA LEU A 196 11.52 0.11 11.46
C LEU A 196 11.51 1.35 10.55
N ALA A 197 11.49 1.20 9.23
CA ALA A 197 11.29 2.34 8.33
C ALA A 197 9.92 2.99 8.57
N ALA A 198 8.88 2.20 8.86
CA ALA A 198 7.55 2.68 9.21
C ALA A 198 7.59 3.62 10.42
N TYR A 199 8.28 3.22 11.50
CA TYR A 199 8.45 4.05 12.71
C TYR A 199 9.06 5.42 12.41
N HIS A 200 10.16 5.45 11.65
CA HIS A 200 10.83 6.72 11.32
C HIS A 200 9.99 7.60 10.40
N ILE A 201 9.33 7.00 9.41
CA ILE A 201 8.44 7.71 8.49
C ILE A 201 7.25 8.30 9.24
N PHE A 202 6.51 7.47 9.98
CA PHE A 202 5.33 7.89 10.69
C PHE A 202 5.66 8.90 11.79
N GLY A 203 6.77 8.71 12.51
CA GLY A 203 7.25 9.70 13.47
C GLY A 203 7.46 11.08 12.84
N GLN A 204 7.99 11.16 11.61
CA GLN A 204 8.11 12.45 10.91
C GLN A 204 6.76 13.02 10.50
N ILE A 205 5.85 12.20 9.97
CA ILE A 205 4.49 12.63 9.59
C ILE A 205 3.75 13.15 10.81
N ALA A 206 3.71 12.38 11.90
CA ALA A 206 3.01 12.72 13.13
C ALA A 206 3.52 14.03 13.76
N THR A 207 4.82 14.32 13.64
CA THR A 207 5.38 15.62 14.05
C THR A 207 5.15 16.75 13.06
N GLY A 208 4.87 16.43 11.80
CA GLY A 208 4.71 17.37 10.70
C GLY A 208 3.27 17.73 10.37
N VAL A 209 2.28 17.11 11.02
CA VAL A 209 0.85 17.40 10.87
C VAL A 209 0.25 17.84 12.20
N ASP A 210 -0.65 18.83 12.16
CA ASP A 210 -1.19 19.42 13.40
C ASP A 210 -2.28 18.58 14.06
N ARG A 211 -3.12 17.91 13.25
CA ARG A 211 -4.36 17.25 13.72
C ARG A 211 -4.54 15.87 13.10
N LEU A 212 -3.77 14.90 13.56
CA LEU A 212 -3.98 13.49 13.17
C LEU A 212 -5.27 12.93 13.79
N ARG A 213 -6.19 12.44 12.96
CA ARG A 213 -7.52 11.94 13.36
C ARG A 213 -7.71 10.43 13.21
N GLY A 214 -6.90 9.78 12.39
CA GLY A 214 -6.94 8.34 12.22
C GLY A 214 -5.69 7.83 11.50
N ILE A 215 -5.37 6.57 11.79
CA ILE A 215 -4.22 5.84 11.26
C ILE A 215 -4.75 4.53 10.71
N TYR A 216 -4.51 4.28 9.43
CA TYR A 216 -4.92 3.06 8.75
C TYR A 216 -3.72 2.40 8.12
N ILE A 217 -3.44 1.15 8.49
CA ILE A 217 -2.27 0.41 8.01
C ILE A 217 -2.80 -0.80 7.25
N LEU A 218 -2.52 -0.83 5.95
CA LEU A 218 -2.93 -1.89 5.05
C LEU A 218 -1.67 -2.55 4.49
N GLY A 219 -1.51 -3.83 4.82
CA GLY A 219 -0.37 -4.62 4.39
C GLY A 219 -0.79 -6.00 3.94
N LYS A 220 0.19 -6.75 3.41
CA LYS A 220 0.03 -8.19 3.19
C LYS A 220 0.63 -8.93 4.36
N ALA A 221 -0.09 -9.94 4.84
CA ALA A 221 0.35 -10.78 5.93
C ALA A 221 0.35 -12.25 5.51
N ALA A 222 1.19 -13.05 6.16
CA ALA A 222 0.99 -14.48 6.21
C ALA A 222 -0.09 -14.80 7.24
N THR A 223 -0.91 -15.80 6.94
CA THR A 223 -1.97 -16.28 7.83
C THR A 223 -1.67 -17.69 8.31
N LEU A 224 -2.04 -17.98 9.55
CA LEU A 224 -1.96 -19.31 10.15
C LEU A 224 -3.33 -19.96 10.36
N ASN A 225 -4.43 -19.24 10.09
CA ASN A 225 -5.81 -19.72 10.28
C ASN A 225 -6.80 -19.35 9.16
N ALA A 226 -6.40 -18.56 8.17
CA ALA A 226 -7.24 -18.08 7.08
C ALA A 226 -6.78 -18.62 5.71
N ARG A 227 -7.52 -18.28 4.65
CA ARG A 227 -7.19 -18.62 3.26
C ARG A 227 -6.55 -17.43 2.55
N ILE A 228 -5.83 -17.72 1.47
CA ILE A 228 -5.30 -16.66 0.59
C ILE A 228 -6.49 -15.86 0.03
N GLY A 229 -6.45 -14.53 0.23
CA GLY A 229 -7.49 -13.61 -0.19
C GLY A 229 -8.45 -13.19 0.92
N ASP A 230 -8.40 -13.83 2.10
CA ASP A 230 -9.14 -13.38 3.27
C ASP A 230 -8.54 -12.08 3.83
N VAL A 231 -9.41 -11.24 4.41
CA VAL A 231 -9.01 -10.00 5.09
C VAL A 231 -8.96 -10.27 6.59
N MET A 232 -7.89 -9.85 7.25
CA MET A 232 -7.70 -10.07 8.69
C MET A 232 -7.57 -8.72 9.39
N ILE A 233 -8.38 -8.49 10.41
CA ILE A 233 -8.37 -7.28 11.23
C ILE A 233 -7.75 -7.63 12.57
N ALA A 234 -6.59 -7.03 12.87
CA ALA A 234 -5.90 -7.26 14.12
C ALA A 234 -6.34 -6.25 15.18
N ASN A 235 -6.65 -6.74 16.38
CA ASN A 235 -6.89 -5.89 17.57
C ASN A 235 -5.67 -5.87 18.50
N ASP A 236 -4.74 -6.81 18.30
CA ASP A 236 -3.56 -6.98 19.12
C ASP A 236 -2.38 -7.19 18.17
N VAL A 237 -1.31 -6.42 18.33
CA VAL A 237 -0.05 -6.61 17.58
C VAL A 237 1.09 -6.75 18.56
N TYR A 238 1.79 -7.88 18.55
CA TYR A 238 3.08 -8.05 19.23
C TYR A 238 4.20 -7.62 18.30
N ASP A 239 5.01 -6.64 18.71
CA ASP A 239 6.12 -6.14 17.92
C ASP A 239 7.44 -6.74 18.39
N GLU A 240 8.09 -7.55 17.55
CA GLU A 240 9.41 -8.11 17.89
C GLU A 240 10.53 -7.06 17.94
N HIS A 241 10.35 -5.91 17.28
CA HIS A 241 11.37 -4.85 17.28
C HIS A 241 11.47 -4.20 18.67
N SER A 242 10.35 -3.82 19.26
CA SER A 242 10.28 -3.20 20.59
C SER A 242 10.10 -4.19 21.74
N GLY A 243 9.54 -5.37 21.49
CA GLY A 243 9.11 -6.33 22.50
C GLY A 243 7.78 -5.99 23.18
N ASN A 244 7.05 -5.00 22.68
CA ASN A 244 5.76 -4.57 23.23
C ASN A 244 4.59 -5.27 22.55
N THR A 245 3.44 -5.28 23.24
CA THR A 245 2.14 -5.61 22.63
C THR A 245 1.29 -4.35 22.59
N TYR A 246 0.70 -4.06 21.44
CA TYR A 246 -0.19 -2.94 21.20
C TYR A 246 -1.61 -3.43 21.02
N TRP A 247 -2.56 -2.76 21.68
CA TRP A 247 -3.99 -3.07 21.62
C TRP A 247 -4.75 -1.94 20.96
N PHE A 248 -5.62 -2.28 20.01
CA PHE A 248 -6.38 -1.33 19.21
C PHE A 248 -7.87 -1.58 19.37
N ALA A 249 -8.60 -0.49 19.60
CA ALA A 249 -10.04 -0.43 19.39
C ALA A 249 -10.30 0.04 17.95
N ASN A 250 -10.37 -0.92 17.01
CA ASN A 250 -10.63 -0.61 15.61
C ASN A 250 -11.97 0.13 15.44
N CYS A 251 -12.00 1.12 14.55
CA CYS A 251 -13.20 1.90 14.24
C CYS A 251 -14.12 1.24 13.20
N PHE A 252 -13.75 0.04 12.73
CA PHE A 252 -14.50 -0.79 11.81
C PHE A 252 -14.35 -2.26 12.21
N SER A 253 -15.26 -3.08 11.71
CA SER A 253 -15.37 -4.50 11.99
C SER A 253 -15.50 -5.30 10.70
N SER A 254 -15.47 -6.62 10.81
CA SER A 254 -15.77 -7.53 9.68
C SER A 254 -17.07 -7.17 8.94
N ALA A 255 -18.14 -6.84 9.67
CA ALA A 255 -19.44 -6.51 9.09
C ALA A 255 -19.41 -5.27 8.18
N ASP A 256 -18.50 -4.33 8.44
CA ASP A 256 -18.33 -3.14 7.62
C ASP A 256 -17.62 -3.44 6.29
N LEU A 257 -16.85 -4.53 6.22
CA LEU A 257 -16.14 -4.95 5.02
C LEU A 257 -16.95 -5.93 4.15
N ASP A 258 -17.81 -6.73 4.76
CA ASP A 258 -18.58 -7.78 4.08
C ASP A 258 -19.30 -7.32 2.80
N PRO A 259 -19.92 -6.12 2.72
CA PRO A 259 -20.55 -5.66 1.48
C PRO A 259 -19.60 -5.47 0.30
N PHE A 260 -18.29 -5.32 0.56
CA PHE A 260 -17.27 -5.04 -0.45
C PHE A 260 -16.51 -6.29 -0.90
N LEU A 261 -16.68 -7.43 -0.21
CA LEU A 261 -15.97 -8.67 -0.53
C LEU A 261 -16.75 -9.50 -1.54
N VAL A 262 -16.18 -9.65 -2.72
CA VAL A 262 -16.66 -10.58 -3.75
C VAL A 262 -16.14 -12.01 -3.51
N TYR A 263 -14.92 -12.10 -2.98
CA TYR A 263 -14.20 -13.33 -2.68
C TYR A 263 -13.53 -13.21 -1.31
N GLY A 264 -13.28 -14.37 -0.68
CA GLY A 264 -12.67 -14.43 0.64
C GLY A 264 -13.67 -14.16 1.77
N SER A 265 -13.16 -14.14 2.99
CA SER A 265 -13.89 -13.81 4.21
C SER A 265 -13.14 -12.80 5.04
N THR A 266 -13.84 -12.08 5.90
CA THR A 266 -13.21 -11.21 6.91
C THR A 266 -13.08 -11.95 8.23
N LEU A 267 -11.90 -11.94 8.82
CA LEU A 267 -11.64 -12.43 10.16
C LEU A 267 -11.32 -11.24 11.06
N ASP A 268 -12.16 -11.01 12.06
CA ASP A 268 -12.03 -9.94 13.04
C ASP A 268 -11.32 -10.43 14.31
N ARG A 269 -10.88 -9.51 15.17
CA ARG A 269 -10.25 -9.81 16.48
C ARG A 269 -9.08 -10.77 16.38
N GLN A 270 -8.30 -10.62 15.32
CA GLN A 270 -7.09 -11.41 15.12
C GLN A 270 -5.95 -10.85 15.97
N ARG A 271 -4.98 -11.71 16.28
CA ARG A 271 -3.73 -11.32 16.94
C ARG A 271 -2.61 -11.42 15.92
N ALA A 272 -1.88 -10.34 15.77
CA ALA A 272 -0.79 -10.19 14.83
C ALA A 272 0.57 -10.16 15.53
N VAL A 273 1.59 -10.63 14.83
CA VAL A 273 2.99 -10.42 15.20
C VAL A 273 3.71 -9.67 14.08
N THR A 274 4.35 -8.57 14.45
CA THR A 274 5.29 -7.85 13.60
C THR A 274 6.67 -8.47 13.74
N VAL A 275 7.10 -9.17 12.70
CA VAL A 275 8.40 -9.85 12.68
C VAL A 275 9.51 -8.95 12.13
N LYS A 276 10.75 -9.27 12.47
CA LYS A 276 11.93 -8.50 12.02
C LYS A 276 12.23 -8.59 10.53
N GLY A 277 11.74 -9.61 9.85
CA GLY A 277 12.08 -9.91 8.45
C GLY A 277 11.72 -11.34 8.09
N THR A 278 11.57 -11.62 6.78
CA THR A 278 11.05 -12.89 6.23
C THR A 278 12.00 -14.10 6.29
N TYR A 279 13.23 -13.93 6.79
CA TYR A 279 14.24 -14.98 6.79
C TYR A 279 14.13 -15.93 7.99
N LEU A 280 13.56 -15.47 9.10
CA LEU A 280 13.59 -16.21 10.39
C LEU A 280 12.35 -17.10 10.60
N GLN A 281 11.35 -17.02 9.72
CA GLN A 281 10.04 -17.70 9.86
C GLN A 281 10.12 -19.16 9.41
N ASN A 282 10.88 -19.96 10.14
CA ASN A 282 10.83 -21.41 9.99
C ASN A 282 9.58 -22.01 10.66
N ARG A 283 9.32 -23.29 10.43
CA ARG A 283 8.14 -23.98 10.98
C ARG A 283 8.04 -23.90 12.51
N GLY A 284 9.15 -24.04 13.23
CA GLY A 284 9.15 -23.99 14.70
C GLY A 284 8.83 -22.59 15.21
N TYR A 285 9.34 -21.56 14.54
CA TYR A 285 9.03 -20.17 14.83
C TYR A 285 7.55 -19.85 14.61
N LEU A 286 6.96 -20.31 13.50
CA LEU A 286 5.53 -20.10 13.23
C LEU A 286 4.64 -20.90 14.19
N ASP A 287 5.04 -22.14 14.53
CA ASP A 287 4.32 -22.98 15.50
C ASP A 287 4.32 -22.37 16.91
N PHE A 288 5.41 -21.71 17.32
CA PHE A 288 5.48 -20.96 18.57
C PHE A 288 4.40 -19.87 18.62
N TYR A 289 4.35 -18.99 17.62
CA TYR A 289 3.36 -17.91 17.57
C TYR A 289 1.93 -18.42 17.46
N TYR A 290 1.71 -19.48 16.68
CA TYR A 290 0.40 -20.08 16.53
C TYR A 290 -0.14 -20.63 17.86
N ARG A 291 0.70 -21.28 18.67
CA ARG A 291 0.33 -21.79 20.00
C ARG A 291 -0.04 -20.67 20.97
N GLU A 292 0.57 -19.50 20.82
CA GLU A 292 0.23 -18.28 21.55
C GLU A 292 -0.95 -17.51 20.92
N SER A 293 -1.68 -18.13 19.99
CA SER A 293 -2.86 -17.59 19.30
C SER A 293 -2.58 -16.37 18.39
N PHE A 294 -1.34 -16.15 17.98
CA PHE A 294 -1.03 -15.21 16.91
C PHE A 294 -1.31 -15.88 15.56
N THR A 295 -2.24 -15.32 14.81
CA THR A 295 -2.75 -15.88 13.56
C THR A 295 -2.33 -15.09 12.33
N VAL A 296 -1.87 -13.85 12.53
CA VAL A 296 -1.38 -12.95 11.50
C VAL A 296 0.11 -12.72 11.71
N VAL A 297 0.91 -12.98 10.68
CA VAL A 297 2.37 -12.73 10.70
C VAL A 297 2.68 -11.69 9.63
N GLU A 298 3.11 -10.52 10.07
CA GLU A 298 3.30 -9.34 9.23
C GLU A 298 4.56 -8.55 9.66
N MET A 299 4.84 -7.40 9.05
CA MET A 299 6.14 -6.71 9.18
C MET A 299 6.01 -5.20 9.36
N GLU A 300 4.82 -4.67 9.60
CA GLU A 300 4.49 -3.27 9.37
C GLU A 300 3.81 -2.62 10.57
N ALA A 301 2.79 -3.28 11.16
CA ALA A 301 1.87 -2.65 12.10
C ALA A 301 2.52 -2.19 13.40
N GLY A 302 3.36 -3.02 14.02
CA GLY A 302 3.98 -2.75 15.32
C GLY A 302 4.87 -1.51 15.36
N PRO A 303 5.71 -1.25 14.34
CA PRO A 303 6.49 -0.03 14.24
C PRO A 303 5.73 1.30 14.10
N TYR A 304 4.45 1.30 13.70
CA TYR A 304 3.63 2.52 13.62
C TYR A 304 3.16 2.98 15.00
#